data_AF-A0A371K1L7-F1
#
_entry.id   AF-A0A371K1L7-F1
#
_cell.length_a   1.000
_cell.length_b   1.000
_cell.length_c   1.000
_cell.angle_alpha   90.00
_cell.angle_beta   90.00
_cell.angle_gamma   90.00
#
_symmetry.space_group_name_H-M   'P 1'
#
loop_
_entity.id
_entity.type
_entity.pdbx_description
1 polymer ?
#
loop_
_entity_poly.entity_id
_entity_poly.type
_entity_poly.pdbx_seq_one_letter_code
_entity_poly.pdbx_strand_id
1 'polypeptide(L)'
;MTSHAWTLAALAAACLTLTACSSASGSGGKVDDAIGIVQCDDYLSKVAACLNDKVPEAQRAALRANISQQYDSWKEATANPTHRAALPQACAIAQEQAREEYAGFGCAM
;
A
#
# COMPACT_ATOMS: atom_id res chain seq x y z
N MET A 1 -13.83 37.06 -18.98
CA MET A 1 -13.93 35.99 -17.97
C MET A 1 -14.22 34.70 -18.74
N THR A 2 -13.16 34.18 -19.38
CA THR A 2 -12.49 32.88 -19.10
C THR A 2 -13.30 31.72 -19.71
N SER A 3 -13.18 31.45 -21.02
CA SER A 3 -12.05 30.73 -21.68
C SER A 3 -11.79 29.39 -21.00
N HIS A 4 -12.22 28.28 -21.62
CA HIS A 4 -11.55 26.96 -21.76
C HIS A 4 -12.51 25.98 -22.47
N ALA A 5 -13.05 26.38 -23.63
CA ALA A 5 -13.88 25.53 -24.49
C ALA A 5 -13.05 24.68 -25.47
N TRP A 6 -11.72 24.80 -25.48
CA TRP A 6 -10.83 24.09 -26.40
C TRP A 6 -9.73 23.38 -25.62
N THR A 7 -9.98 22.15 -25.21
CA THR A 7 -8.94 21.11 -24.98
C THR A 7 -9.52 19.68 -25.01
N LEU A 8 -10.82 19.50 -25.31
CA LEU A 8 -11.49 18.19 -25.35
C LEU A 8 -11.39 17.45 -26.70
N ALA A 9 -10.41 17.75 -27.56
CA ALA A 9 -10.29 17.07 -28.85
C ALA A 9 -8.84 17.04 -29.39
N ALA A 10 -7.97 16.25 -28.78
CA ALA A 10 -6.82 15.62 -29.44
C ALA A 10 -6.16 14.61 -28.48
N LEU A 11 -5.77 13.45 -29.01
CA LEU A 11 -5.11 12.31 -28.34
C LEU A 11 -6.06 11.25 -27.72
N ALA A 12 -7.10 10.90 -28.46
CA ALA A 12 -7.46 9.48 -28.59
C ALA A 12 -6.52 8.83 -29.63
N ALA A 13 -6.03 7.63 -29.33
CA ALA A 13 -5.22 6.71 -30.17
C ALA A 13 -3.68 6.82 -30.10
N ALA A 14 -3.09 6.22 -29.05
CA ALA A 14 -1.93 5.32 -29.15
C ALA A 14 -1.72 4.61 -27.80
N CYS A 15 -1.23 3.37 -27.83
CA CYS A 15 -0.99 2.44 -26.71
C CYS A 15 -2.13 1.47 -26.32
N LEU A 16 -2.87 0.97 -27.32
CA LEU A 16 -3.30 -0.43 -27.31
C LEU A 16 -2.23 -1.26 -28.03
N THR A 17 -1.27 -1.82 -27.29
CA THR A 17 -0.59 -3.11 -27.55
C THR A 17 0.56 -3.36 -26.56
N LEU A 18 0.51 -4.54 -25.94
CA LEU A 18 1.64 -5.33 -25.44
C LEU A 18 2.44 -4.77 -24.24
N THR A 19 2.16 -5.29 -23.04
CA THR A 19 3.10 -6.20 -22.35
C THR A 19 2.35 -6.96 -21.26
N ALA A 20 2.21 -8.26 -21.51
CA ALA A 20 1.77 -9.26 -20.57
C ALA A 20 2.72 -9.35 -19.37
N CYS A 21 2.15 -9.73 -18.23
CA CYS A 21 2.80 -10.51 -17.18
C CYS A 21 4.13 -9.95 -16.64
N SER A 22 4.04 -9.13 -15.60
CA SER A 22 4.99 -9.26 -14.51
C SER A 22 4.24 -9.88 -13.34
N SER A 23 4.10 -11.22 -13.41
CA SER A 23 4.03 -12.04 -12.21
C SER A 23 5.30 -11.77 -11.41
N ALA A 24 5.26 -10.77 -10.53
CA ALA A 24 6.08 -10.80 -9.34
C ALA A 24 5.45 -11.85 -8.42
N SER A 25 5.64 -13.13 -8.79
CA SER A 25 5.58 -14.24 -7.85
C SER A 25 6.75 -14.06 -6.88
N GLY A 26 6.55 -13.17 -5.93
CA GLY A 26 7.18 -13.21 -4.63
C GLY A 26 6.08 -13.54 -3.63
N SER A 27 5.98 -14.81 -3.23
CA SER A 27 5.30 -15.16 -1.99
C SER A 27 6.12 -14.59 -0.84
N GLY A 28 5.90 -13.31 -0.56
CA GLY A 28 6.71 -12.48 0.33
C GLY A 28 6.65 -11.04 -0.15
N GLY A 29 5.51 -10.39 0.06
CA GLY A 29 5.40 -8.95 -0.16
C GLY A 29 6.25 -8.20 0.86
N LYS A 30 6.52 -6.91 0.62
CA LYS A 30 7.28 -6.06 1.56
C LYS A 30 6.59 -5.86 2.91
N VAL A 31 5.38 -6.38 3.08
CA VAL A 31 4.61 -6.33 4.32
C VAL A 31 5.31 -7.02 5.50
N ASP A 32 6.19 -7.97 5.23
CA ASP A 32 6.97 -8.69 6.25
C ASP A 32 8.30 -7.98 6.59
N ASP A 33 8.66 -6.91 5.87
CA ASP A 33 9.93 -6.20 6.02
C ASP A 33 9.84 -5.03 7.01
N ALA A 34 10.96 -4.74 7.69
CA ALA A 34 11.05 -3.63 8.62
C ALA A 34 11.37 -2.28 7.94
N ILE A 35 10.64 -1.24 8.32
CA ILE A 35 10.91 0.16 7.99
C ILE A 35 11.96 0.74 8.94
N GLY A 36 11.97 0.31 10.20
CA GLY A 36 12.84 0.83 11.26
C GLY A 36 12.19 1.99 12.04
N ILE A 37 10.86 1.99 12.10
CA ILE A 37 10.02 2.86 12.91
C ILE A 37 9.04 1.94 13.64
N VAL A 38 9.18 1.84 14.97
CA VAL A 38 8.48 0.83 15.79
C VAL A 38 6.97 0.77 15.53
N GLN A 39 6.30 1.93 15.42
CA GLN A 39 4.86 1.96 15.16
C GLN A 39 4.49 1.47 13.75
N CYS A 40 5.31 1.74 12.74
CA CYS A 40 5.10 1.23 11.39
C CYS A 40 5.38 -0.27 11.31
N ASP A 41 6.44 -0.72 11.99
CA ASP A 41 6.82 -2.13 12.02
C ASP A 41 5.78 -2.98 12.77
N ASP A 42 5.18 -2.47 13.86
CA ASP A 42 4.06 -3.12 14.56
C ASP A 42 2.82 -3.25 13.65
N TYR A 43 2.46 -2.17 12.95
CA TYR A 43 1.37 -2.18 11.99
C TYR A 43 1.57 -3.23 10.89
N LEU A 44 2.74 -3.23 10.24
CA LEU A 44 3.06 -4.17 9.16
C LEU A 44 3.02 -5.62 9.64
N SER A 45 3.58 -5.89 10.83
CA SER A 45 3.55 -7.21 11.45
C SER A 45 2.12 -7.71 11.70
N LYS A 46 1.23 -6.87 12.23
CA LYS A 46 -0.17 -7.23 12.46
C LYS A 46 -0.93 -7.47 11.17
N VAL A 47 -0.69 -6.65 10.15
CA VAL A 47 -1.28 -6.85 8.83
C VAL A 47 -0.77 -8.14 8.18
N ALA A 48 0.55 -8.41 8.24
CA ALA A 48 1.13 -9.66 7.76
C ALA A 48 0.50 -10.89 8.44
N ALA A 49 0.38 -10.87 9.77
CA ALA A 49 -0.25 -11.94 10.53
C ALA A 49 -1.73 -12.13 10.14
N CYS A 50 -2.50 -11.05 10.06
CA CYS A 50 -3.88 -11.06 9.59
C CYS A 50 -4.02 -11.66 8.18
N LEU A 51 -3.18 -11.23 7.25
CA LEU A 51 -3.21 -11.72 5.86
C LEU A 51 -2.88 -13.21 5.78
N ASN A 52 -1.98 -13.71 6.63
CA ASN A 52 -1.62 -15.12 6.69
C ASN A 52 -2.72 -15.98 7.32
N ASP A 53 -3.26 -15.53 8.45
CA ASP A 53 -4.06 -16.39 9.32
C ASP A 53 -5.57 -16.27 9.09
N LYS A 54 -6.03 -15.11 8.63
CA LYS A 54 -7.47 -14.76 8.62
C LYS A 54 -8.02 -14.46 7.23
N VAL A 55 -7.22 -13.82 6.37
CA VAL A 55 -7.69 -13.43 5.04
C VAL A 55 -7.72 -14.64 4.10
N PRO A 56 -8.79 -14.83 3.30
CA PRO A 56 -8.85 -15.90 2.30
C PRO A 56 -7.79 -15.76 1.22
N GLU A 57 -7.21 -16.88 0.78
CA GLU A 57 -6.09 -16.91 -0.17
C GLU A 57 -6.32 -16.06 -1.43
N ALA A 58 -7.52 -16.12 -2.00
CA ALA A 58 -7.91 -15.37 -3.20
C ALA A 58 -7.76 -13.83 -3.05
N GLN A 59 -7.77 -13.30 -1.83
CA GLN A 59 -7.69 -11.87 -1.55
C GLN A 59 -6.29 -11.42 -1.10
N ARG A 60 -5.48 -12.35 -0.57
CA ARG A 60 -4.18 -12.04 0.06
C ARG A 60 -3.23 -11.32 -0.86
N ALA A 61 -3.14 -11.74 -2.13
CA ALA A 61 -2.18 -11.16 -3.07
C ALA A 61 -2.46 -9.68 -3.34
N ALA A 62 -3.73 -9.32 -3.55
CA ALA A 62 -4.13 -7.94 -3.78
C ALA A 62 -3.87 -7.06 -2.56
N LEU A 63 -4.22 -7.54 -1.36
CA LEU A 63 -4.01 -6.81 -0.12
C LEU A 63 -2.51 -6.63 0.19
N ARG A 64 -1.69 -7.68 0.00
CA ARG A 64 -0.23 -7.58 0.12
C ARG A 64 0.37 -6.56 -0.83
N ALA A 65 -0.14 -6.47 -2.05
CA ALA A 65 0.34 -5.51 -3.04
C ALA A 65 0.02 -4.06 -2.63
N ASN A 66 -1.14 -3.82 -2.02
CA ASN A 66 -1.50 -2.50 -1.48
C ASN A 66 -0.55 -2.08 -0.35
N ILE A 67 -0.35 -2.97 0.62
CA ILE A 67 0.51 -2.69 1.78
C ILE A 67 1.98 -2.57 1.37
N SER A 68 2.43 -3.33 0.37
CA SER A 68 3.80 -3.20 -0.15
C SER A 68 4.05 -1.83 -0.78
N GLN A 69 3.07 -1.25 -1.47
CA GLN A 69 3.19 0.12 -2.00
C GLN A 69 3.25 1.16 -0.88
N GLN A 70 2.46 0.96 0.18
CA GLN A 70 2.52 1.83 1.36
C GLN A 70 3.87 1.71 2.08
N TYR A 71 4.40 0.49 2.23
CA TYR A 71 5.74 0.23 2.73
C TYR A 71 6.79 1.00 1.93
N ASP A 72 6.78 0.90 0.60
CA ASP A 72 7.79 1.54 -0.25
C ASP A 72 7.79 3.06 -0.06
N SER A 73 6.61 3.67 0.00
CA SER A 73 6.44 5.10 0.26
C SER A 73 6.99 5.52 1.64
N TRP A 74 6.68 4.75 2.69
CA TRP A 74 7.21 5.04 4.03
C TRP A 74 8.70 4.78 4.13
N LYS A 75 9.21 3.75 3.46
CA LYS A 75 10.63 3.43 3.44
C LYS A 75 11.42 4.54 2.76
N GLU A 76 10.94 5.05 1.62
CA GLU A 76 11.52 6.22 0.96
C GLU A 76 11.51 7.45 1.89
N ALA A 77 10.40 7.70 2.58
CA ALA A 77 10.28 8.81 3.53
C ALA A 77 11.30 8.75 4.68
N THR A 78 11.83 7.57 5.01
CA THR A 78 12.88 7.46 6.05
C THR A 78 14.20 8.12 5.68
N ALA A 79 14.46 8.35 4.38
CA ALA A 79 15.69 9.00 3.91
C ALA A 79 15.75 10.50 4.29
N ASN A 80 14.60 11.12 4.55
CA ASN A 80 14.49 12.50 4.99
C ASN A 80 14.15 12.56 6.49
N PRO A 81 14.97 13.23 7.35
CA PRO A 81 14.71 13.28 8.79
C PRO A 81 13.36 13.89 9.18
N THR A 82 12.89 14.92 8.46
CA THR A 82 11.61 15.56 8.72
C THR A 82 10.44 14.63 8.39
N HIS A 83 10.50 13.94 7.24
CA HIS A 83 9.45 12.98 6.86
C HIS A 83 9.48 11.75 7.78
N ARG A 84 10.67 11.26 8.11
CA ARG A 84 10.87 10.17 9.08
C ARG A 84 10.24 10.49 10.43
N ALA A 85 10.36 11.73 10.90
CA ALA A 85 9.75 12.16 12.17
C ALA A 85 8.21 12.15 12.15
N ALA A 86 7.59 12.25 10.97
CA ALA A 86 6.13 12.21 10.81
C ALA A 86 5.57 10.78 10.67
N LEU A 87 6.41 9.79 10.31
CA LEU A 87 5.98 8.40 10.11
C LEU A 87 5.27 7.75 11.31
N PRO A 88 5.69 7.94 12.57
CA PRO A 88 4.99 7.39 13.72
C PRO A 88 3.47 7.69 13.70
N GLN A 89 3.11 8.96 13.48
CA GLN A 89 1.71 9.37 13.39
C GLN A 89 1.01 8.82 12.15
N ALA A 90 1.67 8.82 10.99
CA ALA A 90 1.11 8.27 9.76
C ALA A 90 0.76 6.77 9.91
N CYS A 91 1.64 6.01 10.55
CA CYS A 91 1.45 4.59 10.80
C CYS A 91 0.35 4.31 11.83
N ALA A 92 0.21 5.17 12.86
CA ALA A 92 -0.91 5.09 13.79
C ALA A 92 -2.26 5.28 13.08
N ILE A 93 -2.37 6.26 12.17
CA ILE A 93 -3.58 6.49 11.36
C ILE A 93 -3.85 5.28 10.46
N ALA A 94 -2.82 4.74 9.80
CA ALA A 94 -2.96 3.56 8.96
C ALA A 94 -3.44 2.33 9.76
N GLN A 95 -3.00 2.19 11.01
CA GLN A 95 -3.46 1.12 11.90
C GLN A 95 -4.93 1.28 12.29
N GLU A 96 -5.41 2.52 12.50
CA GLU A 96 -6.83 2.78 12.74
C GLU A 96 -7.68 2.45 11.51
N GLN A 97 -7.20 2.82 10.31
CA GLN A 97 -7.87 2.46 9.06
C GLN A 97 -7.91 0.94 8.84
N ALA A 98 -6.80 0.26 9.14
CA ALA A 98 -6.72 -1.19 9.04
C ALA A 98 -7.63 -1.90 10.06
N ARG A 99 -7.86 -1.33 11.25
CA ARG A 99 -8.85 -1.88 12.19
C ARG A 99 -10.21 -2.02 11.53
N GLU A 100 -10.65 -1.01 10.79
CA GLU A 100 -11.94 -1.03 10.10
C GLU A 100 -11.93 -1.94 8.87
N GLU A 101 -10.90 -1.83 8.03
CA GLU A 101 -10.77 -2.60 6.79
C GLU A 101 -10.70 -4.11 7.07
N TYR A 102 -9.95 -4.51 8.10
CA TYR A 102 -9.72 -5.92 8.41
C TYR A 102 -10.64 -6.49 9.49
N ALA A 103 -11.54 -5.69 10.08
CA ALA A 103 -12.53 -6.15 11.05
C ALA A 103 -13.38 -7.30 10.49
N GLY A 104 -13.77 -7.22 9.21
CA GLY A 104 -14.58 -8.23 8.52
C GLY A 104 -13.90 -9.60 8.40
N PHE A 105 -12.56 -9.65 8.47
CA PHE A 105 -11.80 -10.91 8.48
C PHE A 105 -11.55 -11.43 9.90
N GLY A 106 -11.92 -10.69 10.94
CA GLY A 106 -11.66 -11.05 12.34
C GLY A 106 -10.19 -10.86 12.75
N CYS A 107 -9.51 -9.88 12.16
CA CYS A 107 -8.14 -9.55 12.50
C CYS A 107 -8.05 -8.60 13.70
N ALA A 108 -7.09 -8.86 14.59
CA ALA A 108 -6.73 -7.95 15.67
C ALA A 108 -5.60 -7.02 15.19
N MET A 109 -5.91 -5.73 15.10
CA MET A 109 -4.99 -4.65 14.73
C MET A 109 -4.70 -3.78 15.93
#